data_AF-A0A3R7TSA3-F1
#
_entry.id   AF-A0A3R7TSA3-F1
#
_cell.length_a   1.000
_cell.length_b   1.000
_cell.length_c   1.000
_cell.angle_alpha   90.00
_cell.angle_beta   90.00
_cell.angle_gamma   90.00
#
_symmetry.space_group_name_H-M   'P 1'
#
loop_
_entity.id
_entity.type
_entity.pdbx_description
1 polymer ?
#
loop_
_entity_poly.entity_id
_entity_poly.type
_entity_poly.pdbx_seq_one_letter_code
_entity_poly.pdbx_strand_id
1 'polypeptide(L)'
;MDYESMTVAQLKDLLRERGLKVGGKKSELIERLAGSESSPEPVSEEAQNSKEEIENGDSDMTDEEDFEEEFFDEEWEEEDGEYVTRQKPVLDDETKAALLTRKSQRSSMPKFRRQEWYRYFRLARTGWRKPKGYQSKQRLNMKYRTPMVRIGHRKIASVRGLHPSGFEEVLVNTLSELDGLDPERQAVRIGSKVGNRKRSVIHDRADQLGLRVLNRRRIQRKGDMR
;
A
#
# COMPACT_ATOMS: atom_id res chain seq x y z
N MET A 1 12.88 -33.26 25.87
CA MET A 1 11.51 -32.89 26.30
C MET A 1 10.67 -32.67 25.06
N ASP A 2 9.34 -32.83 25.13
CA ASP A 2 8.47 -32.48 23.99
C ASP A 2 8.29 -30.95 23.94
N TYR A 3 9.03 -30.30 23.06
CA TYR A 3 9.05 -28.84 22.90
C TYR A 3 7.91 -28.33 21.97
N GLU A 4 7.26 -29.23 21.23
CA GLU A 4 6.22 -28.86 20.26
C GLU A 4 4.90 -28.48 20.92
N SER A 5 4.57 -29.14 22.03
CA SER A 5 3.37 -28.88 22.83
C SER A 5 3.46 -27.63 23.72
N MET A 6 4.64 -27.01 23.85
CA MET A 6 4.84 -25.83 24.68
C MET A 6 4.42 -24.51 24.00
N THR A 7 4.05 -23.53 24.84
CA THR A 7 3.76 -22.16 24.38
C THR A 7 5.04 -21.37 24.13
N VAL A 8 4.98 -20.35 23.26
CA VAL A 8 6.14 -19.50 22.94
C VAL A 8 6.73 -18.82 24.19
N ALA A 9 5.93 -18.50 25.21
CA ALA A 9 6.42 -17.93 26.46
C ALA A 9 7.30 -18.92 27.23
N GLN A 10 6.85 -20.17 27.36
CA GLN A 10 7.61 -21.24 28.03
C GLN A 10 8.92 -21.53 27.32
N LEU A 11 8.92 -21.58 25.99
CA LEU A 11 10.15 -21.77 25.19
C LEU A 11 11.15 -20.63 25.39
N LYS A 12 10.67 -19.38 25.52
CA LYS A 12 11.51 -18.21 25.76
C LYS A 12 12.11 -18.17 27.17
N ASP A 13 11.38 -18.63 28.17
CA ASP A 13 11.89 -18.72 29.53
C ASP A 13 12.98 -19.81 29.64
N LEU A 14 12.77 -20.97 29.00
CA LEU A 14 13.79 -22.03 28.87
C LEU A 14 15.06 -21.55 28.13
N LEU A 15 14.89 -20.77 27.06
CA LEU A 15 16.02 -20.16 26.35
C LEU A 15 16.75 -19.12 27.22
N ARG A 16 16.04 -18.37 28.07
CA ARG A 16 16.64 -17.39 29.00
C ARG A 16 17.43 -18.09 30.11
N GLU A 17 16.92 -19.20 30.63
CA GLU A 17 17.63 -20.04 31.60
C GLU A 17 18.90 -20.67 31.01
N ARG A 18 18.86 -21.08 29.73
CA ARG A 18 20.02 -21.61 28.99
C ARG A 18 20.94 -20.52 28.40
N GLY A 19 20.61 -19.24 28.60
CA GLY A 19 21.41 -18.10 28.09
C GLY A 19 21.43 -17.94 26.57
N LEU A 20 20.44 -18.51 25.86
CA LEU A 20 20.31 -18.47 24.40
C LEU A 20 19.42 -17.30 23.93
N LYS A 21 19.55 -16.92 22.65
CA LYS A 21 18.82 -15.79 22.05
C LYS A 21 17.31 -16.05 22.00
N VAL A 22 16.54 -15.08 22.52
CA VAL A 22 15.09 -15.21 22.82
C VAL A 22 14.15 -14.74 21.68
N GLY A 23 14.70 -14.50 20.48
CA GLY A 23 13.96 -13.95 19.33
C GLY A 23 13.80 -14.97 18.20
N GLY A 24 12.64 -15.01 17.54
CA GLY A 24 12.36 -15.91 16.41
C GLY A 24 10.91 -16.42 16.40
N LYS A 25 10.55 -17.17 15.34
CA LYS A 25 9.29 -17.93 15.25
C LYS A 25 9.32 -19.15 16.20
N LYS A 26 8.17 -19.77 16.46
CA LYS A 26 8.05 -20.91 17.40
C LYS A 26 8.97 -22.09 17.01
N SER A 27 9.06 -22.43 15.73
CA SER A 27 9.94 -23.49 15.22
C SER A 27 11.42 -23.21 15.51
N GLU A 28 11.91 -22.00 15.22
CA GLU A 28 13.30 -21.63 15.49
C GLU A 28 13.67 -21.67 16.99
N LEU A 29 12.72 -21.39 17.89
CA LEU A 29 12.95 -21.50 19.33
C LEU A 29 13.05 -22.97 19.76
N ILE A 30 12.25 -23.85 19.16
CA ILE A 30 12.28 -25.30 19.37
C ILE A 30 13.60 -25.88 18.85
N GLU A 31 14.01 -25.51 17.63
CA GLU A 31 15.27 -25.95 17.02
C GLU A 31 16.50 -25.53 17.83
N ARG A 32 16.51 -24.31 18.40
CA ARG A 32 17.63 -23.88 19.29
C ARG A 32 17.66 -24.65 20.60
N LEU A 33 16.51 -25.02 21.15
CA LEU A 33 16.44 -25.85 22.36
C LEU A 33 16.85 -27.30 22.06
N ALA A 34 16.39 -27.86 20.95
CA ALA A 34 16.73 -29.21 20.49
C ALA A 34 18.21 -29.33 20.09
N GLY A 35 18.74 -28.36 19.33
CA GLY A 35 20.14 -28.34 18.89
C GLY A 35 21.15 -28.13 20.03
N SER A 36 20.73 -27.61 21.19
CA SER A 36 21.59 -27.52 22.38
C SER A 36 21.76 -28.86 23.11
N GLU A 37 20.93 -29.86 22.82
CA GLU A 37 20.98 -31.19 23.45
C GLU A 37 21.82 -32.22 22.66
N SER A 38 22.32 -31.90 21.46
CA SER A 38 23.01 -32.87 20.60
C SER A 38 24.39 -32.42 20.08
N SER A 39 25.47 -32.95 20.68
CA SER A 39 26.72 -33.40 20.00
C SER A 39 27.62 -34.14 21.02
N PRO A 40 28.28 -35.29 20.73
CA PRO A 40 28.76 -35.77 19.41
C PRO A 40 28.34 -37.23 18.99
N GLU A 41 28.58 -37.54 17.70
CA GLU A 41 28.33 -38.78 16.90
C GLU A 41 29.17 -40.03 17.33
N PRO A 42 29.15 -41.26 16.71
CA PRO A 42 28.55 -41.78 15.44
C PRO A 42 28.00 -43.27 15.45
N VAL A 43 27.74 -43.83 14.24
CA VAL A 43 27.72 -45.24 13.72
C VAL A 43 26.47 -46.17 13.66
N SER A 44 26.16 -46.56 12.40
CA SER A 44 25.95 -47.90 11.78
C SER A 44 24.66 -48.75 11.94
N GLU A 45 23.98 -48.93 10.79
CA GLU A 45 23.59 -50.18 10.07
C GLU A 45 22.88 -51.40 10.72
N GLU A 46 21.72 -51.72 10.10
CA GLU A 46 21.22 -53.04 9.61
C GLU A 46 20.49 -54.10 10.48
N ALA A 47 19.22 -54.34 10.06
CA ALA A 47 18.56 -55.61 9.70
C ALA A 47 18.08 -56.64 10.77
N GLN A 48 16.78 -57.01 10.72
CA GLN A 48 16.31 -58.31 10.18
C GLN A 48 14.76 -58.50 10.21
N ASN A 49 14.21 -58.52 8.99
CA ASN A 49 13.19 -59.37 8.37
C ASN A 49 12.46 -60.49 9.16
N SER A 50 11.13 -60.57 9.01
CA SER A 50 10.41 -61.83 8.75
C SER A 50 9.09 -61.56 7.99
N LYS A 51 8.82 -62.39 6.99
CA LYS A 51 7.92 -62.23 5.84
C LYS A 51 6.70 -63.15 5.99
N GLU A 52 5.51 -62.71 5.56
CA GLU A 52 4.52 -63.54 4.83
C GLU A 52 3.47 -62.64 4.11
N GLU A 53 3.24 -62.96 2.83
CA GLU A 53 2.36 -62.31 1.83
C GLU A 53 0.86 -62.70 2.10
N ILE A 54 -0.21 -62.08 1.59
CA ILE A 54 -0.62 -61.95 0.17
C ILE A 54 -1.81 -60.95 0.02
N GLU A 55 -1.78 -60.21 -1.10
CA GLU A 55 -2.85 -59.63 -1.97
C GLU A 55 -3.54 -58.27 -1.74
N ASN A 56 -3.32 -57.45 -2.78
CA ASN A 56 -4.25 -56.62 -3.56
C ASN A 56 -4.43 -55.14 -3.19
N GLY A 57 -3.82 -54.28 -4.01
CA GLY A 57 -4.45 -53.03 -4.44
C GLY A 57 -3.56 -51.79 -4.48
N ASP A 58 -3.12 -51.46 -5.71
CA ASP A 58 -2.84 -50.12 -6.24
C ASP A 58 -1.41 -49.54 -6.15
N SER A 59 -0.95 -49.06 -7.31
CA SER A 59 0.41 -48.61 -7.61
C SER A 59 0.37 -47.26 -8.35
N ASP A 60 0.94 -46.21 -7.77
CA ASP A 60 1.72 -45.13 -8.44
C ASP A 60 2.14 -44.10 -7.36
N MET A 61 3.38 -44.07 -6.89
CA MET A 61 4.54 -43.29 -7.40
C MET A 61 4.36 -41.76 -7.37
N THR A 62 4.96 -41.21 -6.32
CA THR A 62 5.48 -39.87 -6.07
C THR A 62 6.25 -39.24 -7.24
N ASP A 63 5.89 -38.03 -7.69
CA ASP A 63 6.81 -37.07 -8.34
C ASP A 63 6.21 -35.64 -8.49
N GLU A 64 5.56 -35.10 -7.44
CA GLU A 64 4.92 -33.76 -7.49
C GLU A 64 5.63 -32.71 -6.61
N GLU A 65 6.64 -33.09 -5.84
CA GLU A 65 7.31 -32.19 -4.89
C GLU A 65 8.54 -31.46 -5.47
N ASP A 66 9.01 -31.79 -6.68
CA ASP A 66 10.21 -31.19 -7.28
C ASP A 66 9.91 -30.01 -8.26
N PHE A 67 8.63 -29.72 -8.56
CA PHE A 67 8.25 -28.63 -9.47
C PHE A 67 7.83 -27.34 -8.76
N GLU A 68 7.47 -27.40 -7.48
CA GLU A 68 7.03 -26.22 -6.72
C GLU A 68 8.18 -25.42 -6.08
N GLU A 69 9.36 -26.03 -5.88
CA GLU A 69 10.50 -25.32 -5.28
C GLU A 69 11.23 -24.38 -6.25
N GLU A 70 11.25 -24.67 -7.56
CA GLU A 70 11.94 -23.83 -8.56
C GLU A 70 11.17 -22.57 -8.98
N PHE A 71 9.85 -22.49 -8.74
CA PHE A 71 9.04 -21.35 -9.19
C PHE A 71 9.05 -20.16 -8.21
N PHE A 72 9.39 -20.41 -6.94
CA PHE A 72 9.31 -19.39 -5.89
C PHE A 72 10.66 -18.79 -5.49
N ASP A 73 11.75 -19.29 -6.07
CA ASP A 73 13.13 -18.79 -5.90
C ASP A 73 13.52 -17.79 -7.00
N GLU A 74 12.53 -17.15 -7.62
CA GLU A 74 12.74 -15.96 -8.43
C GLU A 74 13.12 -14.81 -7.50
N GLU A 75 14.43 -14.80 -7.18
CA GLU A 75 15.21 -13.79 -6.50
C GLU A 75 14.67 -12.40 -6.81
N TRP A 76 13.76 -11.93 -5.95
CA TRP A 76 13.34 -10.54 -5.97
C TRP A 76 14.59 -9.74 -5.67
N GLU A 77 15.22 -9.18 -6.71
CA GLU A 77 16.28 -8.19 -6.57
C GLU A 77 15.76 -7.12 -5.60
N GLU A 78 16.16 -7.23 -4.33
CA GLU A 78 16.01 -6.19 -3.33
C GLU A 78 16.85 -5.02 -3.86
N GLU A 79 16.26 -4.20 -4.74
CA GLU A 79 16.77 -2.88 -5.09
C GLU A 79 16.78 -2.14 -3.74
N ASP A 80 17.95 -2.11 -3.07
CA ASP A 80 18.30 -1.52 -1.77
C ASP A 80 18.01 -0.01 -1.72
N GLY A 81 16.78 0.37 -2.06
CA GLY A 81 16.27 1.70 -1.92
C GLY A 81 15.89 1.90 -0.47
N GLU A 82 16.74 2.59 0.28
CA GLU A 82 16.40 3.10 1.61
C GLU A 82 14.98 3.72 1.59
N TYR A 83 14.13 3.32 2.53
CA TYR A 83 12.76 3.83 2.61
C TYR A 83 12.75 5.33 2.94
N VAL A 84 12.73 6.17 1.91
CA VAL A 84 12.65 7.62 2.11
C VAL A 84 11.22 8.03 2.47
N THR A 85 11.05 8.51 3.70
CA THR A 85 9.76 9.04 4.13
C THR A 85 9.37 10.26 3.31
N ARG A 86 8.10 10.27 2.90
CA ARG A 86 7.52 11.35 2.12
C ARG A 86 7.31 12.59 2.99
N GLN A 87 7.83 13.75 2.57
CA GLN A 87 7.63 15.04 3.24
C GLN A 87 6.14 15.35 3.49
N LYS A 88 5.83 15.82 4.70
CA LYS A 88 4.49 16.24 5.15
C LYS A 88 4.50 17.74 5.48
N PRO A 89 3.37 18.44 5.34
CA PRO A 89 3.31 19.85 5.65
C PRO A 89 3.29 20.12 7.14
N VAL A 90 3.79 21.29 7.55
CA VAL A 90 3.63 21.81 8.90
C VAL A 90 2.25 22.50 8.96
N LEU A 91 1.37 21.99 9.82
CA LEU A 91 -0.03 22.42 9.89
C LEU A 91 -0.44 22.65 11.34
N ASP A 92 -1.26 23.68 11.55
CA ASP A 92 -1.88 23.98 12.85
C ASP A 92 -2.88 22.89 13.24
N ASP A 93 -3.07 22.65 14.54
CA ASP A 93 -3.93 21.57 15.01
C ASP A 93 -5.40 21.77 14.61
N GLU A 94 -5.87 23.02 14.51
CA GLU A 94 -7.18 23.36 13.97
C GLU A 94 -7.34 22.89 12.51
N THR A 95 -6.32 23.10 11.69
CA THR A 95 -6.34 22.70 10.28
C THR A 95 -6.29 21.17 10.13
N LYS A 96 -5.55 20.48 11.00
CA LYS A 96 -5.54 19.01 11.07
C LYS A 96 -6.93 18.47 11.44
N ALA A 97 -7.57 19.02 12.46
CA ALA A 97 -8.92 18.65 12.84
C ALA A 97 -9.91 18.89 11.69
N ALA A 98 -9.83 20.05 11.04
CA ALA A 98 -10.67 20.38 9.88
C ALA A 98 -10.42 19.45 8.67
N LEU A 99 -9.19 18.95 8.46
CA LEU A 99 -8.88 17.93 7.45
C LEU A 99 -9.56 16.60 7.76
N LEU A 100 -9.58 16.18 9.02
CA LEU A 100 -10.28 14.97 9.46
C LEU A 100 -11.79 15.10 9.27
N THR A 101 -12.38 16.23 9.66
CA THR A 101 -13.81 16.51 9.40
C THR A 101 -14.11 16.56 7.90
N ARG A 102 -13.22 17.15 7.08
CA ARG A 102 -13.37 17.14 5.62
C ARG A 102 -13.34 15.70 5.07
N LYS A 103 -12.51 14.82 5.63
CA LYS A 103 -12.41 13.41 5.22
C LYS A 103 -13.70 12.66 5.51
N SER A 104 -14.28 12.83 6.71
CA SER A 104 -15.57 12.23 7.07
C SER A 104 -16.71 12.76 6.20
N GLN A 105 -16.79 14.09 6.00
CA GLN A 105 -17.75 14.73 5.10
C GLN A 105 -17.64 14.18 3.67
N ARG A 106 -16.41 14.03 3.15
CA ARG A 106 -16.18 13.49 1.79
C ARG A 106 -16.66 12.05 1.66
N SER A 107 -16.51 11.23 2.71
CA SER A 107 -16.97 9.84 2.68
C SER A 107 -18.49 9.73 2.69
N SER A 108 -19.20 10.63 3.39
CA SER A 108 -20.66 10.69 3.42
C SER A 108 -21.26 11.34 2.15
N MET A 109 -20.48 12.17 1.47
CA MET A 109 -20.95 12.96 0.32
C MET A 109 -21.32 12.07 -0.88
N PRO A 110 -22.49 12.30 -1.51
CA PRO A 110 -22.86 11.60 -2.73
C PRO A 110 -21.97 12.03 -3.90
N LYS A 111 -21.80 11.14 -4.88
CA LYS A 111 -20.94 11.38 -6.07
C LYS A 111 -21.51 12.43 -7.06
N PHE A 112 -22.72 12.93 -6.85
CA PHE A 112 -23.43 13.89 -7.72
C PHE A 112 -23.37 13.56 -9.22
N ARG A 113 -23.98 12.43 -9.59
CA ARG A 113 -24.13 12.04 -11.01
C ARG A 113 -25.47 12.51 -11.57
N ARG A 114 -25.59 12.71 -12.88
CA ARG A 114 -26.86 13.05 -13.56
C ARG A 114 -27.94 12.00 -13.26
N GLN A 115 -29.21 12.41 -13.18
CA GLN A 115 -30.31 11.44 -13.14
C GLN A 115 -30.20 10.40 -14.27
N GLU A 116 -30.48 9.13 -13.97
CA GLU A 116 -30.48 8.02 -14.92
C GLU A 116 -29.12 7.75 -15.62
N TRP A 117 -28.01 8.26 -15.07
CA TRP A 117 -26.66 8.02 -15.59
C TRP A 117 -26.32 6.53 -15.71
N TYR A 118 -26.89 5.69 -14.84
CA TYR A 118 -26.68 4.25 -14.79
C TYR A 118 -27.53 3.48 -15.81
N ARG A 119 -28.61 4.09 -16.32
CA ARG A 119 -29.53 3.46 -17.27
C ARG A 119 -29.06 3.66 -18.71
N TYR A 120 -28.46 4.81 -19.02
CA TYR A 120 -28.07 5.17 -20.38
C TYR A 120 -26.58 5.52 -20.47
N PHE A 121 -25.82 4.80 -21.30
CA PHE A 121 -24.39 5.03 -21.51
C PHE A 121 -24.07 6.46 -21.95
N ARG A 122 -24.89 7.03 -22.85
CA ARG A 122 -24.78 8.43 -23.30
C ARG A 122 -24.84 9.46 -22.15
N LEU A 123 -25.44 9.11 -21.02
CA LEU A 123 -25.56 9.98 -19.85
C LEU A 123 -24.41 9.77 -18.84
N ALA A 124 -23.78 8.61 -18.83
CA ALA A 124 -22.81 8.19 -17.81
C ALA A 124 -21.62 9.17 -17.68
N ARG A 125 -21.13 9.75 -18.79
CA ARG A 125 -19.97 10.65 -18.82
C ARG A 125 -20.31 12.15 -18.74
N THR A 126 -21.60 12.51 -18.68
CA THR A 126 -22.04 13.93 -18.80
C THR A 126 -21.91 14.77 -17.51
N GLY A 127 -21.48 14.16 -16.40
CA GLY A 127 -21.34 14.84 -15.10
C GLY A 127 -22.70 15.14 -14.44
N TRP A 128 -22.74 16.09 -13.50
CA TRP A 128 -24.00 16.54 -12.87
C TRP A 128 -24.79 17.46 -13.80
N ARG A 129 -26.13 17.32 -13.83
CA ARG A 129 -27.05 18.28 -14.46
C ARG A 129 -28.28 18.44 -13.56
N LYS A 130 -28.75 19.68 -13.39
CA LYS A 130 -29.95 19.97 -12.60
C LYS A 130 -31.16 19.25 -13.21
N PRO A 131 -31.88 18.39 -12.46
CA PRO A 131 -33.06 17.70 -12.97
C PRO A 131 -34.20 18.71 -13.17
N LYS A 132 -34.70 18.83 -14.40
CA LYS A 132 -35.73 19.83 -14.76
C LYS A 132 -37.16 19.27 -14.75
N GLY A 133 -37.34 17.99 -15.09
CA GLY A 133 -38.68 17.41 -15.29
C GLY A 133 -39.56 17.46 -14.03
N TYR A 134 -40.83 17.84 -14.20
CA TYR A 134 -41.77 18.01 -13.09
C TYR A 134 -41.94 16.73 -12.25
N GLN A 135 -42.03 15.58 -12.91
CA GLN A 135 -42.17 14.28 -12.25
C GLN A 135 -40.84 13.63 -11.84
N SER A 136 -39.69 14.32 -12.02
CA SER A 136 -38.38 13.76 -11.65
C SER A 136 -38.31 13.54 -10.14
N LYS A 137 -38.13 12.27 -9.75
CA LYS A 137 -38.04 11.85 -8.35
C LYS A 137 -36.79 12.39 -7.66
N GLN A 138 -35.73 12.65 -8.43
CA GLN A 138 -34.54 13.36 -7.95
C GLN A 138 -34.83 14.85 -7.71
N ARG A 139 -35.59 15.51 -8.60
CA ARG A 139 -36.02 16.91 -8.40
C ARG A 139 -36.87 17.07 -7.14
N LEU A 140 -37.76 16.11 -6.91
CA LEU A 140 -38.62 16.01 -5.73
C LEU A 140 -37.85 15.56 -4.46
N ASN A 141 -36.54 15.30 -4.53
CA ASN A 141 -35.67 14.86 -3.43
C ASN A 141 -36.20 13.62 -2.67
N MET A 142 -36.72 12.63 -3.40
CA MET A 142 -37.15 11.37 -2.77
C MET A 142 -35.94 10.58 -2.23
N LYS A 143 -36.10 9.98 -1.04
CA LYS A 143 -35.03 9.30 -0.26
C LYS A 143 -34.20 8.29 -1.06
N TYR A 144 -34.86 7.53 -1.95
CA TYR A 144 -34.22 6.48 -2.75
C TYR A 144 -33.47 7.02 -3.99
N ARG A 145 -33.46 8.33 -4.20
CA ARG A 145 -32.67 9.00 -5.25
C ARG A 145 -31.57 9.83 -4.62
N THR A 146 -30.46 9.98 -5.36
CA THR A 146 -29.34 10.82 -4.93
C THR A 146 -29.82 12.28 -4.73
N PRO A 147 -29.49 12.94 -3.62
CA PRO A 147 -29.96 14.29 -3.33
C PRO A 147 -29.45 15.31 -4.36
N MET A 148 -30.21 16.40 -4.52
CA MET A 148 -29.81 17.51 -5.38
C MET A 148 -28.60 18.27 -4.80
N VAL A 149 -27.70 18.74 -5.67
CA VAL A 149 -26.61 19.64 -5.27
C VAL A 149 -27.18 20.91 -4.62
N ARG A 150 -26.66 21.26 -3.43
CA ARG A 150 -27.02 22.41 -2.61
C ARG A 150 -25.76 22.98 -1.94
N ILE A 151 -25.82 24.25 -1.52
CA ILE A 151 -24.72 24.93 -0.79
C ILE A 151 -24.35 24.20 0.51
N GLY A 152 -25.31 23.53 1.18
CA GLY A 152 -25.04 22.77 2.40
C GLY A 152 -24.08 21.58 2.22
N HIS A 153 -23.81 21.13 1.00
CA HIS A 153 -22.81 20.08 0.73
C HIS A 153 -21.37 20.62 0.64
N ARG A 154 -21.18 21.92 0.87
CA ARG A 154 -19.86 22.55 0.82
C ARG A 154 -19.04 22.14 2.05
N LYS A 155 -17.77 21.83 1.82
CA LYS A 155 -16.79 21.48 2.87
C LYS A 155 -16.31 22.73 3.60
N ILE A 156 -15.75 22.54 4.79
CA ILE A 156 -15.12 23.59 5.61
C ILE A 156 -14.23 24.48 4.74
N ALA A 157 -14.34 25.80 4.91
CA ALA A 157 -13.69 26.78 4.05
C ALA A 157 -12.16 26.77 4.18
N SER A 158 -11.63 26.75 5.41
CA SER A 158 -10.19 26.80 5.70
C SER A 158 -9.39 25.71 4.99
N VAL A 159 -9.95 24.50 4.92
CA VAL A 159 -9.29 23.33 4.36
C VAL A 159 -9.77 23.02 2.94
N ARG A 160 -10.64 23.85 2.35
CA ARG A 160 -11.17 23.60 1.00
C ARG A 160 -10.07 23.79 -0.04
N GLY A 161 -9.87 22.80 -0.90
CA GLY A 161 -8.88 22.88 -1.98
C GLY A 161 -7.55 22.20 -1.65
N LEU A 162 -7.21 22.02 -0.36
CA LEU A 162 -5.99 21.32 0.04
C LEU A 162 -5.94 19.86 -0.46
N HIS A 163 -4.75 19.35 -0.76
CA HIS A 163 -4.49 17.95 -1.06
C HIS A 163 -4.86 17.07 0.16
N PRO A 164 -5.20 15.79 0.01
CA PRO A 164 -5.47 14.91 1.16
C PRO A 164 -4.31 14.78 2.15
N SER A 165 -3.07 15.08 1.74
CA SER A 165 -1.92 15.15 2.65
C SER A 165 -1.83 16.47 3.43
N GLY A 166 -2.65 17.47 3.08
CA GLY A 166 -2.68 18.78 3.72
C GLY A 166 -1.95 19.90 2.97
N PHE A 167 -1.16 19.60 1.94
CA PHE A 167 -0.48 20.62 1.13
C PHE A 167 -1.47 21.44 0.30
N GLU A 168 -1.15 22.71 0.10
CA GLU A 168 -1.72 23.50 -0.98
C GLU A 168 -1.09 23.11 -2.32
N GLU A 169 -1.92 22.85 -3.33
CA GLU A 169 -1.43 22.39 -4.63
C GLU A 169 -1.11 23.57 -5.54
N VAL A 170 0.14 23.71 -5.96
CA VAL A 170 0.56 24.72 -6.94
C VAL A 170 0.81 24.04 -8.28
N LEU A 171 0.14 24.51 -9.33
CA LEU A 171 0.33 23.99 -10.69
C LEU A 171 1.54 24.68 -11.33
N VAL A 172 2.55 23.89 -11.71
CA VAL A 172 3.81 24.40 -12.29
C VAL A 172 4.04 23.83 -13.68
N ASN A 173 4.46 24.69 -14.61
CA ASN A 173 4.82 24.35 -15.98
C ASN A 173 6.29 24.67 -16.29
N THR A 174 6.87 25.67 -15.62
CA THR A 174 8.21 26.22 -15.90
C THR A 174 9.07 26.22 -14.63
N LEU A 175 10.39 26.25 -14.79
CA LEU A 175 11.34 26.28 -13.67
C LEU A 175 11.18 27.52 -12.77
N SER A 176 10.96 28.69 -13.38
CA SER A 176 10.81 29.96 -12.64
C SER A 176 9.60 30.00 -11.72
N GLU A 177 8.59 29.16 -11.97
CA GLU A 177 7.39 29.07 -11.11
C GLU A 177 7.65 28.25 -9.83
N LEU A 178 8.81 27.60 -9.70
CA LEU A 178 9.23 26.90 -8.49
C LEU A 178 9.88 27.86 -7.48
N ASP A 179 10.48 28.93 -7.95
CA ASP A 179 11.20 29.88 -7.11
C ASP A 179 10.16 30.70 -6.31
N GLY A 180 10.30 30.74 -4.98
CA GLY A 180 9.38 31.45 -4.08
C GLY A 180 8.20 30.63 -3.54
N LEU A 181 8.18 29.30 -3.76
CA LEU A 181 7.22 28.41 -3.13
C LEU A 181 7.72 27.93 -1.76
N ASP A 182 6.80 27.84 -0.80
CA ASP A 182 7.11 27.40 0.57
C ASP A 182 7.04 25.86 0.70
N PRO A 183 8.16 25.16 1.00
CA PRO A 183 8.19 23.69 1.09
C PRO A 183 7.30 23.08 2.17
N GLU A 184 7.05 23.84 3.24
CA GLU A 184 6.28 23.35 4.38
C GLU A 184 4.77 23.39 4.16
N ARG A 185 4.28 24.27 3.27
CA ARG A 185 2.84 24.49 3.06
C ARG A 185 2.38 24.09 1.68
N GLN A 186 3.23 24.22 0.68
CA GLN A 186 2.89 24.03 -0.72
C GLN A 186 3.54 22.77 -1.28
N ALA A 187 2.82 22.10 -2.17
CA ALA A 187 3.34 21.01 -2.97
C ALA A 187 3.09 21.27 -4.45
N VAL A 188 4.05 20.85 -5.27
CA VAL A 188 4.05 21.11 -6.69
C VAL A 188 3.32 20.00 -7.45
N ARG A 189 2.40 20.39 -8.33
CA ARG A 189 1.86 19.51 -9.38
C ARG A 189 2.37 20.00 -10.73
N ILE A 190 3.13 19.17 -11.42
CA ILE A 190 3.63 19.51 -12.75
C ILE A 190 2.50 19.35 -13.77
N GLY A 191 2.29 20.34 -14.64
CA GLY A 191 1.30 20.29 -15.71
C GLY A 191 1.48 19.07 -16.63
N SER A 192 0.37 18.53 -17.13
CA SER A 192 0.38 17.34 -18.00
C SER A 192 1.07 17.58 -19.35
N LYS A 193 1.13 18.83 -19.80
CA LYS A 193 1.76 19.23 -21.08
C LYS A 193 3.29 19.26 -21.02
N VAL A 194 3.90 19.22 -19.84
CA VAL A 194 5.35 19.29 -19.69
C VAL A 194 5.97 17.95 -20.07
N GLY A 195 6.83 17.93 -21.09
CA GLY A 195 7.52 16.72 -21.54
C GLY A 195 8.65 16.27 -20.62
N ASN A 196 9.03 14.99 -20.71
CA ASN A 196 9.98 14.34 -19.80
C ASN A 196 11.32 15.08 -19.64
N ARG A 197 11.86 15.66 -20.72
CA ARG A 197 13.11 16.45 -20.67
C ARG A 197 13.03 17.66 -19.75
N LYS A 198 11.91 18.39 -19.76
CA LYS A 198 11.72 19.52 -18.83
C LYS A 198 11.37 19.04 -17.43
N ARG A 199 10.60 17.94 -17.34
CA ARG A 199 10.21 17.35 -16.06
C ARG A 199 11.41 16.90 -15.24
N SER A 200 12.44 16.30 -15.85
CA SER A 200 13.66 15.91 -15.13
C SER A 200 14.34 17.12 -14.48
N VAL A 201 14.48 18.22 -15.22
CA VAL A 201 15.08 19.46 -14.69
C VAL A 201 14.20 20.06 -13.57
N ILE A 202 12.88 20.02 -13.72
CA ILE A 202 11.93 20.46 -12.68
C ILE A 202 12.03 19.57 -11.44
N HIS A 203 12.23 18.25 -11.60
CA HIS A 203 12.42 17.34 -10.48
C HIS A 203 13.71 17.68 -9.71
N ASP A 204 14.83 17.83 -10.41
CA ASP A 204 16.11 18.19 -9.78
C ASP A 204 16.01 19.52 -9.03
N ARG A 205 15.39 20.53 -9.67
CA ARG A 205 15.22 21.85 -9.06
C ARG A 205 14.28 21.81 -7.86
N ALA A 206 13.21 21.02 -7.93
CA ALA A 206 12.30 20.83 -6.80
C ALA A 206 13.00 20.13 -5.63
N ASP A 207 13.85 19.14 -5.90
CA ASP A 207 14.64 18.46 -4.87
C ASP A 207 15.63 19.41 -4.19
N GLN A 208 16.30 20.27 -4.97
CA GLN A 208 17.18 21.32 -4.43
C GLN A 208 16.44 22.29 -3.50
N LEU A 209 15.20 22.64 -3.84
CA LEU A 209 14.35 23.53 -3.04
C LEU A 209 13.63 22.79 -1.90
N GLY A 210 13.74 21.46 -1.82
CA GLY A 210 12.99 20.64 -0.87
C GLY A 210 11.48 20.64 -1.10
N LEU A 211 11.02 20.93 -2.32
CA LEU A 211 9.61 20.97 -2.70
C LEU A 211 9.09 19.58 -3.05
N ARG A 212 7.99 19.16 -2.39
CA ARG A 212 7.34 17.90 -2.72
C ARG A 212 6.61 17.96 -4.06
N VAL A 213 7.00 17.12 -5.02
CA VAL A 213 6.27 16.93 -6.29
C VAL A 213 5.21 15.82 -6.17
N LEU A 214 3.93 16.15 -6.36
CA LEU A 214 2.81 15.23 -6.20
C LEU A 214 2.72 14.14 -7.28
N ASN A 215 3.06 14.49 -8.52
CA ASN A 215 2.99 13.59 -9.67
C ASN A 215 4.40 13.27 -10.21
N ARG A 216 5.30 12.84 -9.32
CA ARG A 216 6.65 12.39 -9.68
C ARG A 216 6.60 11.10 -10.51
N ARG A 217 7.48 10.98 -11.50
CA ARG A 217 7.63 9.79 -12.37
C ARG A 217 9.12 9.45 -12.47
N ARG A 218 9.48 8.16 -12.57
CA ARG A 218 10.85 7.74 -12.92
C ARG A 218 11.08 8.13 -14.38
N ILE A 219 12.09 8.95 -14.65
CA ILE A 219 12.44 9.40 -16.01
C ILE A 219 13.90 9.03 -16.22
N GLN A 220 14.16 8.17 -17.19
CA GLN A 220 15.52 7.88 -17.64
C GLN A 220 16.01 9.00 -18.56
N ARG A 221 17.23 9.50 -18.36
CA ARG A 221 17.83 10.49 -19.25
C ARG A 221 18.48 9.74 -20.41
N LYS A 222 18.31 10.29 -21.62
CA LYS A 222 18.99 9.80 -22.83
C LYS A 222 20.47 10.15 -22.71
N GLY A 223 21.24 9.30 -22.03
CA GLY A 223 22.61 9.52 -21.60
C GLY A 223 23.00 8.71 -20.36
N ASP A 224 22.01 8.33 -19.53
CA ASP A 224 22.19 7.46 -18.35
C ASP A 224 21.97 5.97 -18.69
N MET A 225 21.70 5.64 -19.96
CA MET A 225 21.71 4.25 -20.43
C MET A 225 23.17 3.85 -20.60
N ARG A 226 23.67 3.15 -19.59
CA ARG A 226 24.91 2.37 -19.66
C ARG A 226 24.59 0.96 -20.10
#